data_AF-A0A960NLY0-F1
#
_entry.id   AF-A0A960NLY0-F1
#
_cell.length_a   1.000
_cell.length_b   1.000
_cell.length_c   1.000
_cell.angle_alpha   90.00
_cell.angle_beta   90.00
_cell.angle_gamma   90.00
#
_symmetry.space_group_name_H-M   'P 1'
#
loop_
_entity.id
_entity.type
_entity.pdbx_description
1 polymer ?
#
loop_
_entity_poly.entity_id
_entity_poly.type
_entity_poly.pdbx_seq_one_letter_code
_entity_poly.pdbx_strand_id
1 'polypeptide(L)'
;MGDFRIEGTQTDDVKTVGRVHIGPDGILSGTTITARVICLEGRLEAAELHGYATIELGGKPHCVPEDLKTPHLVILEHASVAFKRKLHCHDLTVRGTLSGSVEAAGTVTIQAGGHLKGRLTTGHLVVEEGGGLTADCAIDAESFAPPPGKGRA
;
A
#
# COMPACT_ATOMS: atom_id res chain seq x y z
N MET A 1 10.16 -6.54 -22.10
CA MET A 1 10.27 -6.36 -20.64
C MET A 1 9.10 -7.09 -20.01
N GLY A 2 9.39 -8.06 -19.14
CA GLY A 2 8.41 -8.95 -18.54
C GLY A 2 8.34 -8.78 -17.03
N ASP A 3 7.71 -9.75 -16.38
CA ASP A 3 7.61 -9.81 -14.94
C ASP A 3 8.97 -10.10 -14.30
N PHE A 4 9.18 -9.61 -13.09
CA PHE A 4 10.41 -9.76 -12.32
C PHE A 4 10.10 -10.38 -10.96
N ARG A 5 10.95 -11.29 -10.48
CA ARG A 5 10.74 -11.99 -9.21
C ARG A 5 11.99 -11.88 -8.35
N ILE A 6 11.79 -11.57 -7.07
CA ILE A 6 12.84 -11.39 -6.07
C ILE A 6 12.56 -12.38 -4.93
N GLU A 7 13.49 -13.32 -4.71
CA GLU A 7 13.40 -14.32 -3.63
C GLU A 7 14.57 -14.23 -2.63
N GLY A 8 15.44 -13.23 -2.78
CA GLY A 8 16.56 -12.98 -1.87
C GLY A 8 16.77 -11.49 -1.65
N THR A 9 17.97 -11.11 -1.20
CA THR A 9 18.32 -9.70 -1.02
C THR A 9 18.52 -9.02 -2.37
N GLN A 10 17.74 -7.99 -2.61
CA GLN A 10 17.89 -7.07 -3.73
C GLN A 10 18.42 -5.74 -3.20
N THR A 11 19.50 -5.26 -3.80
CA THR A 11 20.11 -3.95 -3.48
C THR A 11 20.02 -2.96 -4.64
N ASP A 12 19.86 -3.45 -5.88
CA ASP A 12 19.80 -2.60 -7.07
C ASP A 12 18.37 -2.22 -7.44
N ASP A 13 18.19 -1.00 -7.94
CA ASP A 13 16.91 -0.50 -8.43
C ASP A 13 16.35 -1.35 -9.57
N VAL A 14 15.05 -1.64 -9.49
CA VAL A 14 14.34 -2.41 -10.52
C VAL A 14 13.28 -1.53 -11.15
N LYS A 15 13.35 -1.37 -12.47
CA LYS A 15 12.34 -0.65 -13.25
C LYS A 15 11.79 -1.57 -14.34
N THR A 16 10.49 -1.81 -14.31
CA THR A 16 9.80 -2.64 -15.32
C THR A 16 8.42 -2.10 -15.65
N VAL A 17 7.92 -2.49 -16.82
CA VAL A 17 6.51 -2.27 -17.19
C VAL A 17 5.59 -3.42 -16.74
N GLY A 18 6.18 -4.52 -16.27
CA GLY A 18 5.47 -5.72 -15.82
C GLY A 18 5.18 -5.72 -14.32
N ARG A 19 4.91 -6.92 -13.80
CA ARG A 19 4.72 -7.19 -12.38
C ARG A 19 6.08 -7.44 -11.71
N VAL A 20 6.29 -6.91 -10.51
CA VAL A 20 7.39 -7.31 -9.63
C VAL A 20 6.80 -8.12 -8.47
N HIS A 21 7.24 -9.36 -8.30
CA HIS A 21 6.87 -10.19 -7.17
C HIS A 21 8.06 -10.34 -6.23
N ILE A 22 7.94 -9.79 -5.02
CA ILE A 22 8.88 -9.99 -3.92
C ILE A 22 8.31 -11.08 -3.02
N GLY A 23 8.92 -12.26 -3.08
CA GLY A 23 8.47 -13.42 -2.30
C GLY A 23 8.79 -13.27 -0.80
N PRO A 24 8.36 -14.24 0.03
CA PRO A 24 8.52 -14.20 1.49
C PRO A 24 9.97 -14.05 1.98
N ASP A 25 10.92 -14.62 1.23
CA ASP A 25 12.36 -14.54 1.52
C ASP A 25 13.04 -13.34 0.83
N GLY A 26 12.28 -12.58 0.04
CA GLY A 26 12.77 -11.37 -0.63
C GLY A 26 13.01 -10.25 0.37
N ILE A 27 14.19 -9.63 0.31
CA ILE A 27 14.57 -8.49 1.14
C ILE A 27 14.97 -7.36 0.20
N LEU A 28 14.30 -6.21 0.30
CA LEU A 28 14.72 -5.00 -0.43
C LEU A 28 15.54 -4.12 0.51
N SER A 29 16.82 -3.91 0.21
CA SER A 29 17.74 -3.16 1.06
C SER A 29 18.27 -1.94 0.32
N GLY A 30 17.73 -0.74 0.64
CA GLY A 30 18.17 0.51 0.01
C GLY A 30 17.77 0.63 -1.46
N THR A 31 16.63 0.06 -1.85
CA THR A 31 16.27 -0.16 -3.26
C THR A 31 14.98 0.55 -3.66
N THR A 32 14.93 1.07 -4.88
CA THR A 32 13.71 1.59 -5.49
C THR A 32 13.13 0.60 -6.49
N ILE A 33 11.89 0.18 -6.29
CA ILE A 33 11.15 -0.67 -7.23
C ILE A 33 10.09 0.16 -7.93
N THR A 34 10.19 0.27 -9.25
CA THR A 34 9.17 0.89 -10.09
C THR A 34 8.58 -0.15 -11.04
N ALA A 35 7.28 -0.40 -10.90
CA ALA A 35 6.58 -1.40 -11.71
C ALA A 35 5.11 -1.04 -11.92
N ARG A 36 4.44 -1.75 -12.83
CA ARG A 36 2.99 -1.59 -12.98
C ARG A 36 2.26 -2.13 -11.76
N VAL A 37 2.60 -3.37 -11.42
CA VAL A 37 2.06 -4.09 -10.27
C VAL A 37 3.23 -4.54 -9.40
N ILE A 38 3.16 -4.28 -8.10
CA ILE A 38 4.15 -4.75 -7.14
C ILE A 38 3.44 -5.64 -6.13
N CYS A 39 3.94 -6.85 -5.94
CA CYS A 39 3.43 -7.79 -4.95
C CYS A 39 4.51 -8.02 -3.93
N LEU A 40 4.24 -7.63 -2.69
CA LEU A 40 5.18 -7.72 -1.59
C LEU A 40 4.69 -8.75 -0.58
N GLU A 41 5.43 -9.84 -0.47
CA GLU A 41 5.29 -10.83 0.61
C GLU A 41 6.55 -10.87 1.51
N GLY A 42 7.61 -10.16 1.09
CA GLY A 42 8.91 -10.13 1.77
C GLY A 42 9.12 -8.90 2.66
N ARG A 43 10.38 -8.67 3.05
CA ARG A 43 10.79 -7.58 3.96
C ARG A 43 11.35 -6.37 3.20
N LEU A 44 11.08 -5.18 3.74
CA LEU A 44 11.60 -3.92 3.24
C LEU A 44 12.52 -3.28 4.28
N GLU A 45 13.73 -2.93 3.86
CA GLU A 45 14.78 -2.27 4.64
C GLU A 45 15.23 -1.02 3.88
N ALA A 46 14.61 0.13 4.17
CA ALA A 46 14.85 1.39 3.46
C ALA A 46 14.61 1.30 1.94
N ALA A 47 13.48 0.71 1.53
CA ALA A 47 13.10 0.58 0.14
C ALA A 47 11.91 1.48 -0.22
N GLU A 48 11.87 1.93 -1.47
CA GLU A 48 10.77 2.72 -2.05
C GLU A 48 10.00 1.88 -3.07
N LEU A 49 8.67 1.90 -2.99
CA LEU A 49 7.80 1.17 -3.91
C LEU A 49 6.94 2.14 -4.71
N HIS A 50 7.17 2.19 -6.02
CA HIS A 50 6.44 3.01 -6.98
C HIS A 50 5.65 2.12 -7.94
N GLY A 51 4.41 1.82 -7.56
CA GLY A 51 3.46 1.08 -8.37
C GLY A 51 2.55 2.07 -9.08
N TYR A 52 2.63 2.22 -10.40
CA TYR A 52 1.74 3.18 -11.08
C TYR A 52 0.34 2.62 -11.42
N ALA A 53 0.06 1.36 -11.07
CA ALA A 53 -1.30 0.80 -11.10
C ALA A 53 -1.71 0.22 -9.75
N THR A 54 -1.01 -0.81 -9.26
CA THR A 54 -1.43 -1.50 -8.03
C THR A 54 -0.23 -1.95 -7.20
N ILE A 55 -0.32 -1.80 -5.88
CA ILE A 55 0.59 -2.48 -4.95
C ILE A 55 -0.24 -3.42 -4.09
N GLU A 56 0.15 -4.69 -4.08
CA GLU A 56 -0.44 -5.75 -3.28
C GLU A 56 0.48 -6.09 -2.12
N LEU A 57 -0.01 -5.96 -0.90
CA LEU A 57 0.71 -6.29 0.33
C LEU A 57 0.17 -7.60 0.87
N GLY A 58 1.01 -8.64 0.84
CA GLY A 58 0.74 -9.99 1.32
C GLY A 58 1.73 -10.44 2.39
N GLY A 59 1.58 -11.68 2.86
CA GLY A 59 2.57 -12.32 3.73
C GLY A 59 2.47 -11.96 5.22
N LYS A 60 3.55 -12.27 5.96
CA LYS A 60 3.66 -12.09 7.43
C LYS A 60 3.60 -10.59 7.80
N PRO A 61 3.53 -10.21 9.09
CA PRO A 61 3.57 -8.80 9.44
C PRO A 61 4.87 -8.15 9.00
N HIS A 62 4.81 -7.36 7.94
CA HIS A 62 5.92 -6.59 7.41
C HIS A 62 5.73 -5.12 7.77
N CYS A 63 6.80 -4.49 8.27
CA CYS A 63 6.83 -3.04 8.43
C CYS A 63 6.97 -2.44 7.04
N VAL A 64 5.90 -1.82 6.55
CA VAL A 64 5.89 -1.16 5.24
C VAL A 64 6.57 0.21 5.39
N PRO A 65 7.46 0.59 4.46
CA PRO A 65 8.20 1.85 4.50
C PRO A 65 7.30 3.07 4.31
N GLU A 66 7.88 4.23 4.60
CA GLU A 66 7.21 5.53 4.66
C GLU A 66 6.78 6.09 3.30
N ASP A 67 7.32 5.57 2.19
CA ASP A 67 7.11 6.08 0.83
C ASP A 67 6.60 4.97 -0.12
N LEU A 68 5.32 4.64 0.04
CA LEU A 68 4.59 3.78 -0.90
C LEU A 68 3.71 4.66 -1.77
N LYS A 69 3.96 4.67 -3.09
CA LYS A 69 3.18 5.47 -4.05
C LYS A 69 2.47 4.53 -5.00
N THR A 70 1.15 4.50 -4.89
CA THR A 70 0.26 3.79 -5.81
C THR A 70 -1.09 4.46 -5.88
N PRO A 71 -1.73 4.50 -7.06
CA PRO A 71 -3.13 4.90 -7.13
C PRO A 71 -4.02 3.91 -6.39
N HIS A 72 -3.71 2.61 -6.40
CA HIS A 72 -4.50 1.58 -5.71
C HIS A 72 -3.63 0.68 -4.84
N LEU A 73 -3.90 0.63 -3.54
CA LEU A 73 -3.25 -0.25 -2.57
C LEU A 73 -4.20 -1.38 -2.19
N VAL A 74 -3.71 -2.62 -2.19
CA VAL A 74 -4.50 -3.80 -1.81
C VAL A 74 -3.79 -4.55 -0.70
N ILE A 75 -4.46 -4.71 0.43
CA ILE A 75 -4.03 -5.60 1.51
C ILE A 75 -4.65 -6.97 1.24
N LEU A 76 -3.82 -7.96 0.93
CA LEU A 76 -4.25 -9.31 0.60
C LEU A 76 -4.79 -10.05 1.83
N GLU A 77 -5.54 -11.13 1.57
CA GLU A 77 -6.01 -12.03 2.62
C GLU A 77 -4.85 -12.59 3.44
N HIS A 78 -5.11 -12.84 4.72
CA HIS A 78 -4.10 -13.33 5.68
C HIS A 78 -2.91 -12.39 5.93
N ALA A 79 -2.81 -11.25 5.22
CA ALA A 79 -1.80 -10.25 5.49
C ALA A 79 -2.17 -9.45 6.76
N SER A 80 -1.16 -9.15 7.58
CA SER A 80 -1.31 -8.30 8.77
C SER A 80 -0.35 -7.13 8.68
N VAL A 81 -0.82 -6.00 8.16
CA VAL A 81 0.02 -4.82 7.92
C VAL A 81 -0.19 -3.78 9.01
N ALA A 82 0.91 -3.32 9.60
CA ALA A 82 0.90 -2.24 10.59
C ALA A 82 1.74 -1.06 10.10
N PHE A 83 1.11 0.11 9.97
CA PHE A 83 1.78 1.36 9.60
C PHE A 83 2.10 2.17 10.85
N LYS A 84 3.38 2.47 11.05
CA LYS A 84 3.84 3.33 12.16
C LYS A 84 3.57 4.82 11.91
N ARG A 85 3.45 5.21 10.64
CA ARG A 85 3.15 6.58 10.20
C ARG A 85 1.83 6.63 9.43
N LYS A 86 1.40 7.84 9.09
CA LYS A 86 0.26 8.05 8.20
C LYS A 86 0.56 7.52 6.81
N LEU A 87 -0.32 6.66 6.30
CA LEU A 87 -0.31 6.17 4.93
C LEU A 87 -1.18 7.09 4.08
N HIS A 88 -0.63 7.61 2.98
CA HIS A 88 -1.37 8.37 1.98
C HIS A 88 -1.57 7.52 0.72
N CYS A 89 -2.82 7.37 0.28
CA CYS A 89 -3.13 6.64 -0.95
C CYS A 89 -4.36 7.27 -1.62
N HIS A 90 -4.65 6.90 -2.87
CA HIS A 90 -5.91 7.30 -3.51
C HIS A 90 -6.99 6.28 -3.16
N ASP A 91 -6.87 5.05 -3.68
CA ASP A 91 -7.78 3.95 -3.37
C ASP A 91 -7.10 2.89 -2.52
N LEU A 92 -7.88 2.27 -1.62
CA LEU A 92 -7.43 1.21 -0.73
C LEU A 92 -8.45 0.08 -0.68
N THR A 93 -8.01 -1.16 -0.88
CA THR A 93 -8.81 -2.36 -0.68
C THR A 93 -8.22 -3.20 0.44
N VAL A 94 -9.03 -3.54 1.45
CA VAL A 94 -8.61 -4.30 2.63
C VAL A 94 -9.28 -5.66 2.63
N ARG A 95 -8.51 -6.73 2.41
CA ARG A 95 -8.93 -8.14 2.56
C ARG A 95 -8.25 -8.85 3.74
N GLY A 96 -7.18 -8.26 4.28
CA GLY A 96 -6.48 -8.72 5.48
C GLY A 96 -6.66 -7.79 6.68
N THR A 97 -5.74 -7.85 7.64
CA THR A 97 -5.73 -6.92 8.77
C THR A 97 -4.84 -5.73 8.48
N LEU A 98 -5.38 -4.52 8.63
CA LEU A 98 -4.68 -3.27 8.49
C LEU A 98 -4.77 -2.48 9.81
N SER A 99 -3.64 -2.09 10.39
CA SER A 99 -3.58 -1.27 11.61
C SER A 99 -2.74 -0.02 11.39
N GLY A 100 -3.29 1.17 11.62
CA GLY A 100 -2.54 2.42 11.49
C GLY A 100 -3.41 3.65 11.25
N SER A 101 -2.77 4.74 10.84
CA SER A 101 -3.46 5.94 10.36
C SER A 101 -3.45 5.96 8.83
N VAL A 102 -4.61 5.99 8.19
CA VAL A 102 -4.78 5.96 6.74
C VAL A 102 -5.51 7.22 6.29
N GLU A 103 -4.96 7.90 5.29
CA GLU A 103 -5.59 9.02 4.59
C GLU A 103 -5.71 8.64 3.10
N ALA A 104 -6.93 8.34 2.67
CA ALA A 104 -7.24 7.90 1.32
C ALA A 104 -8.04 8.98 0.58
N ALA A 105 -7.51 9.52 -0.51
CA ALA A 105 -8.19 10.58 -1.27
C ALA A 105 -9.47 10.08 -1.97
N GLY A 106 -9.48 8.82 -2.39
CA GLY A 106 -10.54 8.17 -3.14
C GLY A 106 -11.34 7.22 -2.25
N THR A 107 -11.48 5.98 -2.69
CA THR A 107 -12.35 4.98 -2.07
C THR A 107 -11.57 3.97 -1.22
N VAL A 108 -12.04 3.75 0.00
CA VAL A 108 -11.59 2.65 0.85
C VAL A 108 -12.66 1.57 0.85
N THR A 109 -12.30 0.37 0.39
CA THR A 109 -13.18 -0.80 0.36
C THR A 109 -12.66 -1.85 1.33
N ILE A 110 -13.49 -2.25 2.29
CA ILE A 110 -13.19 -3.33 3.22
C ILE A 110 -14.02 -4.55 2.80
N GLN A 111 -13.35 -5.59 2.32
CA GLN A 111 -13.98 -6.81 1.83
C GLN A 111 -14.10 -7.87 2.93
N ALA A 112 -14.73 -9.00 2.61
CA ALA A 112 -14.83 -10.16 3.50
C ALA A 112 -13.45 -10.57 4.05
N GLY A 113 -13.35 -10.70 5.39
CA GLY A 113 -12.09 -11.02 6.08
C GLY A 113 -11.15 -9.83 6.30
N GLY A 114 -11.44 -8.68 5.67
CA GLY A 114 -10.70 -7.44 5.84
C GLY A 114 -11.04 -6.74 7.14
N HIS A 115 -10.05 -6.35 7.94
CA HIS A 115 -10.23 -5.64 9.21
C HIS A 115 -9.32 -4.41 9.30
N LEU A 116 -9.91 -3.22 9.31
CA LEU A 116 -9.18 -1.95 9.45
C LEU A 116 -9.27 -1.43 10.89
N LYS A 117 -8.13 -1.18 11.52
CA LYS A 117 -8.00 -0.65 12.88
C LYS A 117 -7.20 0.65 12.92
N GLY A 118 -7.61 1.61 13.75
CA GLY A 118 -6.84 2.84 14.01
C GLY A 118 -7.59 4.11 13.62
N ARG A 119 -7.07 4.89 12.68
CA ARG A 119 -7.73 6.11 12.18
C ARG A 119 -7.82 6.05 10.66
N LEU A 120 -8.99 6.38 10.13
CA LEU A 120 -9.25 6.44 8.71
C LEU A 120 -9.83 7.80 8.33
N THR A 121 -9.20 8.47 7.38
CA THR A 121 -9.80 9.60 6.66
C THR A 121 -9.96 9.20 5.20
N THR A 122 -11.16 9.31 4.64
CA THR A 122 -11.38 8.95 3.22
C THR A 122 -12.47 9.77 2.53
N GLY A 123 -12.43 9.88 1.20
CA GLY A 123 -13.54 10.47 0.44
C GLY A 123 -14.77 9.56 0.36
N HIS A 124 -14.54 8.25 0.23
CA HIS A 124 -15.61 7.26 0.14
C HIS A 124 -15.26 5.97 0.88
N LEU A 125 -16.17 5.47 1.72
CA LEU A 125 -16.01 4.22 2.45
C LEU A 125 -17.05 3.20 2.02
N VAL A 126 -16.59 2.02 1.63
CA VAL A 126 -17.41 0.84 1.31
C VAL A 126 -16.99 -0.30 2.22
N VAL A 127 -17.95 -0.90 2.92
CA VAL A 127 -17.73 -2.10 3.74
C VAL A 127 -18.65 -3.19 3.23
N GLU A 128 -18.07 -4.28 2.74
CA GLU A 128 -18.78 -5.44 2.24
C GLU A 128 -19.11 -6.43 3.38
N GLU A 129 -19.93 -7.44 3.08
CA GLU A 129 -20.27 -8.49 4.03
C GLU A 129 -19.01 -9.21 4.54
N GLY A 130 -18.86 -9.31 5.87
CA GLY A 130 -17.66 -9.88 6.50
C GLY A 130 -16.48 -8.93 6.63
N GLY A 131 -16.61 -7.67 6.22
CA GLY A 131 -15.64 -6.60 6.47
C GLY A 131 -15.79 -5.99 7.87
N GLY A 132 -14.66 -5.72 8.53
CA GLY A 132 -14.59 -5.15 9.87
C GLY A 132 -13.90 -3.78 9.90
N LEU A 133 -14.50 -2.82 10.59
CA LEU A 133 -13.91 -1.50 10.83
C LEU A 133 -13.92 -1.20 12.33
N THR A 134 -12.74 -0.97 12.91
CA THR A 134 -12.57 -0.57 14.32
C THR A 134 -11.60 0.62 14.36
N ALA A 135 -12.07 1.75 13.87
CA ALA A 135 -11.25 2.95 13.71
C ALA A 135 -12.07 4.22 13.93
N ASP A 136 -11.39 5.30 14.33
CA ASP A 136 -11.93 6.65 14.19
C ASP A 136 -12.00 6.97 12.69
N CYS A 137 -13.22 7.11 12.16
CA CYS A 137 -13.45 7.35 10.75
C CYS A 137 -13.94 8.79 10.52
N ALA A 138 -13.27 9.50 9.62
CA ALA A 138 -13.72 10.77 9.08
C ALA A 138 -13.89 10.64 7.56
N ILE A 139 -15.03 11.07 7.03
CA ILE A 139 -15.25 11.11 5.59
C ILE A 139 -15.11 12.56 5.15
N ASP A 140 -14.03 12.86 4.44
CA ASP A 140 -13.67 14.21 4.02
C ASP A 140 -13.10 14.18 2.59
N ALA A 141 -13.81 14.84 1.68
CA ALA A 141 -13.44 14.90 0.26
C ALA A 141 -12.27 15.87 0.00
N GLU A 142 -11.93 16.74 0.95
CA GLU A 142 -10.88 17.78 0.79
C GLU A 142 -9.55 17.43 1.46
N SER A 143 -9.44 16.27 2.14
CA SER A 143 -8.22 15.93 2.89
C SER A 143 -7.00 15.63 2.02
N PHE A 144 -7.17 15.42 0.71
CA PHE A 144 -6.07 15.36 -0.26
C PHE A 144 -5.95 16.69 -1.01
N ALA A 145 -5.47 17.72 -0.32
CA ALA A 145 -4.99 18.92 -1.02
C ALA A 145 -3.74 18.52 -1.83
N PRO A 146 -3.75 18.63 -3.17
CA PRO A 146 -2.51 18.48 -3.93
C PRO A 146 -1.52 19.54 -3.43
N PRO A 147 -0.22 19.21 -3.30
CA PRO A 147 0.77 20.21 -2.91
C PRO A 147 0.63 21.42 -3.85
N PRO A 148 0.61 22.67 -3.33
CA PRO A 148 0.45 23.85 -4.17
C PRO A 148 1.52 23.80 -5.25
N GLY A 149 1.08 23.66 -6.50
CA GLY A 149 1.96 23.62 -7.65
C GLY A 149 2.80 24.89 -7.62
N LYS A 150 4.13 24.75 -7.46
CA LYS A 150 5.03 25.87 -7.68
C LYS A 150 4.77 26.35 -9.11
N GLY A 151 4.10 27.50 -9.23
CA GLY A 151 3.94 28.19 -10.49
C GLY A 151 5.31 28.30 -11.14
N ARG A 152 5.43 27.81 -12.37
CA ARG A 152 6.54 28.18 -13.24
C ARG A 152 6.47 29.69 -13.43
N ALA A 153 7.40 30.41 -12.81
CA ALA A 153 7.81 31.73 -13.25
C ALA A 153 8.74 31.60 -14.45
#